data_AF-A0A1B8V924-F1
#
_entry.id   AF-A0A1B8V924-F1
#
_cell.length_a   1.000
_cell.length_b   1.000
_cell.length_c   1.000
_cell.angle_alpha   90.00
_cell.angle_beta   90.00
_cell.angle_gamma   90.00
#
_symmetry.space_group_name_H-M   'P 1'
#
loop_
_entity.id
_entity.type
_entity.pdbx_description
1 polymer ?
#
loop_
_entity_poly.entity_id
_entity_poly.type
_entity_poly.pdbx_seq_one_letter_code
_entity_poly.pdbx_strand_id
1 'polypeptide(L)'
;MNDKMSKLGSVPVMSRKTGAKEMLQPARRQEVSAQEVSAEATQAAPVATGVVPEVPVAEPREAVAEAAPEAATISKPKDKEQQKIESLADFLEYFYVGKTKSSLADATLRKLAKNARIEEVRRYELLALAVENDPTLEKSLNLMLLAADLNGYRGVEEQLRYFAADIGRRVNGQGKYSLESWLPRTSDDGLSLEAMANDVREAMQKVAASEVPAPDKKKAQRRLECGFYLACQWRLYQGIAPRELIGMLRRSILAPNPLQREQSDGLVRLLASQPFAEVPGLAWLLDDQARMVQQADGRADQLEREMRQLAAAKSLAEEQLKACEAELADKTARLNELQAQLGAAQEQSRIQEVHSNDDLSRLRGQVLRVLNSEMPILQDVLIALDRDPPKVTVAREYLGSVVEKLNKEIGRIKDR
;
A
#
# COMPACT_ATOMS: atom_id res chain seq x y z
N MET A 1 -7.41 -44.53 2.88
CA MET A 1 -7.64 -44.52 1.42
C MET A 1 -8.66 -43.42 1.09
N ASN A 2 -8.24 -42.52 0.21
CA ASN A 2 -8.99 -41.48 -0.53
C ASN A 2 -9.49 -40.23 0.21
N ASP A 3 -8.59 -39.23 0.18
CA ASP A 3 -8.85 -37.80 0.06
C ASP A 3 -9.98 -37.46 -0.93
N LYS A 4 -10.87 -36.56 -0.52
CA LYS A 4 -11.60 -35.67 -1.43
C LYS A 4 -11.41 -34.25 -0.93
N MET A 5 -10.39 -33.58 -1.49
CA MET A 5 -10.21 -32.14 -1.34
C MET A 5 -11.42 -31.37 -1.86
N SER A 6 -11.92 -30.49 -1.01
CA SER A 6 -12.95 -29.50 -1.28
C SER A 6 -12.50 -28.52 -2.36
N LYS A 7 -13.31 -28.38 -3.42
CA LYS A 7 -13.15 -27.36 -4.47
C LYS A 7 -13.29 -25.96 -3.88
N LEU A 8 -12.31 -25.10 -4.14
CA LEU A 8 -12.38 -23.65 -3.93
C LEU A 8 -13.47 -23.07 -4.84
N GLY A 9 -14.43 -22.35 -4.26
CA GLY A 9 -15.51 -21.69 -4.98
C GLY A 9 -14.99 -20.53 -5.83
N SER A 10 -15.29 -20.55 -7.13
CA SER A 10 -15.11 -19.42 -8.03
C SER A 10 -16.34 -18.53 -8.03
N VAL A 11 -16.15 -17.22 -7.89
CA VAL A 11 -17.23 -16.22 -7.92
C VAL A 11 -17.51 -15.82 -9.37
N PRO A 12 -18.76 -15.93 -9.87
CA PRO A 12 -19.09 -15.50 -11.23
C PRO A 12 -19.19 -13.98 -11.33
N VAL A 13 -18.48 -13.37 -12.29
CA VAL A 13 -18.59 -11.94 -12.64
C VAL A 13 -19.35 -11.81 -13.96
N MET A 14 -20.44 -11.04 -13.95
CA MET A 14 -21.29 -10.79 -15.13
C MET A 14 -20.68 -9.68 -16.00
N SER A 15 -20.49 -9.95 -17.30
CA SER A 15 -20.13 -8.90 -18.28
C SER A 15 -21.39 -8.10 -18.65
N ARG A 16 -21.37 -6.78 -18.39
CA ARG A 16 -22.52 -5.86 -18.57
C ARG A 16 -22.98 -5.64 -20.02
N LYS A 17 -22.31 -6.21 -21.03
CA LYS A 17 -22.64 -5.94 -22.45
C LYS A 17 -23.19 -7.13 -23.24
N THR A 18 -23.16 -8.36 -22.73
CA THR A 18 -23.58 -9.54 -23.53
C THR A 18 -24.28 -10.67 -22.76
N GLY A 19 -24.40 -10.62 -21.43
CA GLY A 19 -25.26 -11.55 -20.66
C GLY A 19 -24.89 -13.04 -20.66
N ALA A 20 -23.81 -13.45 -21.34
CA ALA A 20 -23.35 -14.83 -21.36
C ALA A 20 -22.39 -15.15 -20.20
N LYS A 21 -22.54 -16.35 -19.62
CA LYS A 21 -21.66 -16.89 -18.57
C LYS A 21 -20.43 -17.54 -19.20
N GLU A 22 -19.25 -16.95 -19.04
CA GLU A 22 -17.98 -17.61 -19.35
C GLU A 22 -17.18 -17.90 -18.08
N MET A 23 -16.63 -19.11 -17.99
CA MET A 23 -15.74 -19.52 -16.91
C MET A 23 -14.29 -19.26 -17.33
N LEU A 24 -13.57 -18.38 -16.62
CA LEU A 24 -12.12 -18.25 -16.81
C LEU A 24 -11.39 -19.41 -16.13
N GLN A 25 -10.57 -20.14 -16.89
CA GLN A 25 -9.61 -21.10 -16.35
C GLN A 25 -8.41 -20.37 -15.73
N PRO A 26 -7.87 -20.83 -14.58
CA PRO A 26 -6.70 -20.22 -13.97
C PRO A 26 -5.41 -20.59 -14.73
N ALA A 27 -4.57 -19.58 -14.96
CA ALA A 27 -3.28 -19.70 -15.64
C ALA A 27 -2.31 -20.65 -14.89
N ARG A 28 -1.70 -21.58 -15.63
CA ARG A 28 -0.60 -22.42 -15.15
C ARG A 28 0.63 -21.54 -14.89
N ARG A 29 1.14 -21.57 -13.65
CA ARG A 29 2.51 -21.15 -13.30
C ARG A 29 3.50 -22.04 -14.05
N GLN A 30 4.38 -21.43 -14.83
CA GLN A 30 5.53 -22.08 -15.44
C GLN A 30 6.75 -21.79 -14.56
N GLU A 31 7.27 -22.83 -13.93
CA GLU A 31 8.56 -22.84 -13.24
C GLU A 31 9.67 -22.78 -14.30
N VAL A 32 10.65 -21.88 -14.13
CA VAL A 32 11.87 -21.86 -14.92
C VAL A 32 13.04 -22.15 -13.98
N SER A 33 13.57 -23.37 -14.12
CA SER A 33 14.85 -23.79 -13.55
C SER A 33 15.93 -23.71 -14.63
N ALA A 34 17.13 -23.34 -14.19
CA ALA A 34 18.32 -23.08 -15.00
C ALA A 34 19.06 -24.35 -15.48
N GLN A 35 19.70 -24.26 -16.66
CA GLN A 35 21.00 -24.82 -17.10
C GLN A 35 21.05 -24.70 -18.64
N GLU A 36 21.95 -23.97 -19.30
CA GLU A 36 23.42 -24.02 -19.43
C GLU A 36 23.83 -24.40 -20.88
N VAL A 37 24.64 -23.50 -21.47
CA VAL A 37 25.84 -23.78 -22.30
C VAL A 37 25.72 -23.96 -23.85
N SER A 38 26.42 -23.03 -24.51
CA SER A 38 27.16 -23.08 -25.80
C SER A 38 26.44 -23.35 -27.13
N ALA A 39 26.61 -22.47 -28.12
CA ALA A 39 27.81 -22.43 -28.98
C ALA A 39 27.71 -21.34 -30.07
N GLU A 40 28.87 -20.85 -30.48
CA GLU A 40 29.16 -19.85 -31.51
C GLU A 40 28.60 -20.15 -32.91
N ALA A 41 28.30 -19.10 -33.68
CA ALA A 41 28.62 -19.05 -35.12
C ALA A 41 28.69 -17.61 -35.63
N THR A 42 29.92 -17.24 -35.98
CA THR A 42 30.44 -16.05 -36.65
C THR A 42 29.97 -15.94 -38.11
N GLN A 43 29.85 -14.71 -38.64
CA GLN A 43 30.33 -14.21 -39.96
C GLN A 43 29.61 -12.88 -40.27
N ALA A 44 30.25 -11.71 -40.21
CA ALA A 44 31.27 -11.13 -41.10
C ALA A 44 30.73 -10.73 -42.50
N ALA A 45 30.70 -9.41 -42.74
CA ALA A 45 30.55 -8.76 -44.05
C ALA A 45 31.76 -9.03 -44.97
N PRO A 46 31.69 -8.71 -46.28
CA PRO A 46 32.29 -7.43 -46.71
C PRO A 46 31.67 -6.72 -47.95
N VAL A 47 31.69 -5.38 -47.88
CA VAL A 47 32.15 -4.35 -48.85
C VAL A 47 32.30 -4.71 -50.34
N ALA A 48 31.72 -3.89 -51.26
CA ALA A 48 32.46 -3.00 -52.21
C ALA A 48 31.59 -2.31 -53.29
N THR A 49 31.90 -1.02 -53.52
CA THR A 49 31.84 -0.23 -54.80
C THR A 49 30.51 -0.12 -55.56
N GLY A 50 30.01 1.02 -56.03
CA GLY A 50 30.61 2.26 -56.53
C GLY A 50 29.84 2.66 -57.81
N VAL A 51 29.94 3.93 -58.22
CA VAL A 51 29.46 4.55 -59.49
C VAL A 51 28.18 5.43 -59.41
N VAL A 52 28.45 6.74 -59.45
CA VAL A 52 27.68 7.88 -60.02
C VAL A 52 28.57 8.34 -61.20
N PRO A 53 28.11 8.79 -62.40
CA PRO A 53 27.31 10.02 -62.56
C PRO A 53 26.41 10.15 -63.81
N GLU A 54 25.47 11.11 -63.80
CA GLU A 54 25.25 12.02 -64.94
C GLU A 54 24.32 13.20 -64.59
N VAL A 55 24.77 14.39 -64.95
CA VAL A 55 24.04 15.66 -65.03
C VAL A 55 24.01 16.03 -66.52
N PRO A 56 22.96 16.73 -66.99
CA PRO A 56 23.25 17.86 -67.87
C PRO A 56 22.51 19.15 -67.48
N VAL A 57 23.28 20.21 -67.68
CA VAL A 57 23.02 21.64 -67.54
C VAL A 57 22.19 22.15 -68.72
N ALA A 58 21.32 23.15 -68.47
CA ALA A 58 20.90 24.14 -69.46
C ALA A 58 20.61 25.49 -68.78
N GLU A 59 21.46 26.47 -69.06
CA GLU A 59 21.25 27.93 -68.95
C GLU A 59 21.29 28.52 -70.38
N PRO A 60 21.12 29.83 -70.67
CA PRO A 60 20.44 30.94 -69.98
C PRO A 60 19.56 31.78 -70.96
N ARG A 61 18.87 32.82 -70.46
CA ARG A 61 18.56 34.03 -71.25
C ARG A 61 18.70 35.29 -70.38
N GLU A 62 19.69 36.11 -70.72
CA GLU A 62 19.84 37.50 -70.31
C GLU A 62 18.99 38.43 -71.19
N ALA A 63 18.54 39.55 -70.62
CA ALA A 63 18.35 40.82 -71.31
C ALA A 63 18.61 41.97 -70.33
N VAL A 64 19.35 42.97 -70.81
CA VAL A 64 20.09 44.03 -70.09
C VAL A 64 19.40 45.40 -70.25
N ALA A 65 19.81 46.36 -69.41
CA ALA A 65 19.77 47.83 -69.50
C ALA A 65 18.65 48.53 -68.68
N GLU A 66 18.86 49.63 -67.95
CA GLU A 66 19.91 50.67 -67.93
C GLU A 66 19.80 51.53 -66.64
N ALA A 67 20.82 52.34 -66.34
CA ALA A 67 21.07 53.00 -65.05
C ALA A 67 20.61 54.48 -64.90
N ALA A 68 20.04 54.78 -63.72
CA ALA A 68 20.32 55.91 -62.77
C ALA A 68 20.00 57.39 -63.15
N PRO A 69 20.00 58.41 -62.22
CA PRO A 69 20.14 58.42 -60.74
C PRO A 69 19.14 59.34 -59.94
N GLU A 70 19.22 59.26 -58.61
CA GLU A 70 19.01 60.27 -57.55
C GLU A 70 17.78 61.23 -57.50
N ALA A 71 16.97 61.09 -56.43
CA ALA A 71 16.47 62.24 -55.66
C ALA A 71 16.19 61.83 -54.20
N ALA A 72 16.93 62.44 -53.29
CA ALA A 72 16.85 62.24 -51.86
C ALA A 72 15.49 62.64 -51.27
N THR A 73 14.86 61.74 -50.50
CA THR A 73 13.92 62.13 -49.44
C THR A 73 14.31 61.42 -48.15
N ILE A 74 14.66 62.25 -47.17
CA ILE A 74 15.05 61.88 -45.82
C ILE A 74 13.78 61.37 -45.10
N SER A 75 13.64 60.05 -44.97
CA SER A 75 12.66 59.42 -44.08
C SER A 75 13.37 58.80 -42.86
N LYS A 76 13.06 59.36 -41.69
CA LYS A 76 13.42 58.89 -40.34
C LYS A 76 13.30 57.35 -40.20
N PRO A 77 14.22 56.64 -39.53
CA PRO A 77 14.01 55.22 -39.27
C PRO A 77 13.07 55.06 -38.08
N LYS A 78 11.77 54.91 -38.37
CA LYS A 78 10.78 54.28 -37.51
C LYS A 78 10.44 52.94 -38.15
N ASP A 79 11.16 51.89 -37.77
CA ASP A 79 10.76 50.48 -37.87
C ASP A 79 11.76 49.72 -36.99
N LYS A 80 11.42 49.37 -35.74
CA LYS A 80 10.91 48.03 -35.40
C LYS A 80 11.50 46.93 -36.30
N GLU A 81 12.79 46.71 -36.17
CA GLU A 81 13.42 45.42 -36.49
C GLU A 81 12.69 44.32 -35.71
N GLN A 82 11.67 43.72 -36.34
CA GLN A 82 11.36 42.33 -36.10
C GLN A 82 12.53 41.55 -36.70
N GLN A 83 13.60 41.39 -35.93
CA GLN A 83 14.66 40.44 -36.27
C GLN A 83 13.99 39.08 -36.53
N LYS A 84 14.23 38.54 -37.73
CA LYS A 84 13.62 37.28 -38.18
C LYS A 84 14.15 36.17 -37.29
N ILE A 85 13.30 35.63 -36.42
CA ILE A 85 13.64 34.47 -35.59
C ILE A 85 13.73 33.24 -36.52
N GLU A 86 14.94 32.82 -36.85
CA GLU A 86 15.23 31.68 -37.76
C GLU A 86 15.77 30.45 -37.01
N SER A 87 16.34 30.65 -35.81
CA SER A 87 16.89 29.60 -34.95
C SER A 87 16.40 29.72 -33.49
N LEU A 88 16.46 28.61 -32.73
CA LEU A 88 16.23 28.59 -31.28
C LEU A 88 17.22 29.48 -30.52
N ALA A 89 18.45 29.61 -31.01
CA ALA A 89 19.45 30.49 -30.43
C ALA A 89 19.06 31.97 -30.55
N ASP A 90 18.58 32.40 -31.72
CA ASP A 90 18.14 33.78 -31.96
C ASP A 90 16.89 34.12 -31.13
N PHE A 91 16.02 33.14 -30.92
CA PHE A 91 14.87 33.29 -30.03
C PHE A 91 15.30 33.53 -28.58
N LEU A 92 16.26 32.76 -28.06
CA LEU A 92 16.75 32.92 -26.69
C LEU A 92 17.45 34.26 -26.50
N GLU A 93 18.28 34.67 -27.45
CA GLU A 93 18.95 35.98 -27.43
C GLU A 93 17.92 37.11 -27.37
N TYR A 94 16.90 37.08 -28.24
CA TYR A 94 15.82 38.05 -28.25
C TYR A 94 14.95 37.99 -26.98
N PHE A 95 14.77 36.80 -26.39
CA PHE A 95 13.97 36.60 -25.18
C PHE A 95 14.63 37.20 -23.93
N TYR A 96 15.96 37.11 -23.80
CA TYR A 96 16.68 37.66 -22.65
C TYR A 96 17.05 39.13 -22.83
N VAL A 97 17.33 39.60 -24.05
CA VAL A 97 17.68 41.01 -24.35
C VAL A 97 16.45 41.89 -24.56
N GLY A 98 15.40 41.36 -25.18
CA GLY A 98 14.19 42.09 -25.55
C GLY A 98 13.08 42.10 -24.49
N LYS A 99 12.00 42.81 -24.81
CA LYS A 99 10.70 42.68 -24.13
C LYS A 99 9.84 41.72 -24.95
N THR A 100 10.00 40.42 -24.73
CA THR A 100 9.27 39.39 -25.49
C THR A 100 7.83 39.18 -25.01
N LYS A 101 7.00 38.80 -25.97
CA LYS A 101 5.62 38.35 -25.78
C LYS A 101 5.63 36.94 -25.21
N SER A 102 4.78 36.69 -24.23
CA SER A 102 4.58 35.42 -23.52
C SER A 102 3.95 34.29 -24.37
N SER A 103 3.81 34.47 -25.69
CA SER A 103 3.20 33.49 -26.60
C SER A 103 3.97 33.44 -27.92
N LEU A 104 4.32 32.23 -28.35
CA LEU A 104 4.93 31.94 -29.64
C LEU A 104 3.84 31.60 -30.67
N ALA A 105 3.91 32.18 -31.87
CA ALA A 105 3.00 31.83 -32.95
C ALA A 105 3.40 30.48 -33.58
N ASP A 106 2.43 29.68 -34.03
CA ASP A 106 2.69 28.36 -34.65
C ASP A 106 3.67 28.40 -35.83
N ALA A 107 3.64 29.48 -36.61
CA ALA A 107 4.56 29.66 -37.74
C ALA A 107 6.02 29.82 -37.29
N THR A 108 6.26 30.45 -36.13
CA THR A 108 7.58 30.54 -35.51
C THR A 108 8.00 29.20 -34.90
N LEU A 109 7.08 28.47 -34.26
CA LEU A 109 7.36 27.15 -33.68
C LEU A 109 7.81 26.13 -34.72
N ARG A 110 7.17 26.11 -35.90
CA ARG A 110 7.58 25.22 -37.01
C ARG A 110 8.97 25.53 -37.55
N LYS A 111 9.43 26.79 -37.48
CA LYS A 111 10.80 27.18 -37.89
C LYS A 111 11.81 26.81 -36.81
N LEU A 112 11.48 27.07 -35.55
CA LEU A 112 12.30 26.68 -34.40
C LEU A 112 12.49 25.17 -34.30
N ALA A 113 11.46 24.38 -34.60
CA ALA A 113 11.54 22.92 -34.61
C ALA A 113 12.51 22.36 -35.65
N LYS A 114 12.70 23.06 -36.78
CA LYS A 114 13.67 22.66 -37.82
C LYS A 114 15.12 22.93 -37.38
N ASN A 115 15.33 23.97 -36.59
CA ASN A 115 16.64 24.42 -36.08
C ASN A 115 16.69 24.38 -34.54
N ALA A 116 16.28 23.24 -33.96
CA ALA A 116 16.12 23.11 -32.50
C ALA A 116 17.44 22.87 -31.74
N ARG A 117 18.50 22.44 -32.44
CA ARG A 117 19.81 22.17 -31.80
C ARG A 117 20.59 23.47 -31.65
N ILE A 118 21.07 23.73 -30.44
CA ILE A 118 21.97 24.83 -30.12
C ILE A 118 23.37 24.22 -29.95
N GLU A 119 24.35 24.75 -30.68
CA GLU A 119 25.76 24.36 -30.50
C GLU A 119 26.26 24.71 -29.10
N GLU A 120 27.17 23.90 -28.55
CA GLU A 120 27.61 24.03 -27.16
C GLU A 120 28.26 25.38 -26.86
N VAL A 121 29.12 25.87 -27.76
CA VAL A 121 29.79 27.17 -27.61
C VAL A 121 28.77 28.31 -27.53
N ARG A 122 27.82 28.35 -28.48
CA ARG A 122 26.75 29.35 -28.51
C ARG A 122 25.82 29.23 -27.30
N ARG A 123 25.61 28.01 -26.78
CA ARG A 123 24.86 27.80 -25.53
C ARG A 123 25.56 28.43 -24.33
N TYR A 124 26.89 28.35 -24.22
CA TYR A 124 27.62 29.00 -23.12
C TYR A 124 27.51 30.53 -23.17
N GLU A 125 27.60 31.12 -24.36
CA GLU A 125 27.44 32.57 -24.57
C GLU A 125 26.03 33.03 -24.19
N LEU A 126 24.99 32.30 -24.64
CA LEU A 126 23.60 32.59 -24.29
C LEU A 126 23.31 32.42 -22.80
N LEU A 127 23.96 31.46 -22.13
CA LEU A 127 23.84 31.30 -20.68
C LEU A 127 24.48 32.46 -19.92
N ALA A 128 25.63 32.97 -20.38
CA ALA A 128 26.25 34.16 -19.79
C ALA A 128 25.34 35.39 -19.94
N LEU A 129 24.81 35.61 -21.14
CA LEU A 129 23.85 36.69 -21.41
C LEU A 129 22.57 36.58 -20.57
N ALA A 130 22.06 35.38 -20.36
CA ALA A 130 20.86 35.15 -19.55
C ALA A 130 21.10 35.42 -18.06
N VAL A 131 22.26 35.04 -17.53
CA VAL A 131 22.64 35.30 -16.12
C VAL A 131 22.75 36.81 -15.85
N GLU A 132 23.28 37.58 -16.80
CA GLU A 132 23.39 39.04 -16.67
C GLU A 132 22.03 39.76 -16.78
N ASN A 133 21.15 39.28 -17.67
CA ASN A 133 19.89 39.95 -18.01
C ASN A 133 18.64 39.43 -17.26
N ASP A 134 18.79 38.37 -16.44
CA ASP A 134 17.72 37.79 -15.61
C ASP A 134 18.20 37.48 -14.17
N PRO A 135 18.61 38.50 -13.40
CA PRO A 135 19.08 38.29 -12.03
C PRO A 135 17.97 37.86 -11.06
N THR A 136 16.68 37.93 -11.44
CA THR A 136 15.54 37.51 -10.61
C THR A 136 14.96 36.15 -11.02
N LEU A 137 15.46 35.52 -12.08
CA LEU A 137 14.94 34.28 -12.65
C LEU A 137 13.49 34.36 -13.18
N GLU A 138 12.93 35.56 -13.31
CA GLU A 138 11.54 35.75 -13.78
C GLU A 138 11.42 35.35 -15.25
N LYS A 139 12.39 35.72 -16.09
CA LYS A 139 12.40 35.34 -17.52
C LYS A 139 12.61 33.83 -17.67
N SER A 140 13.49 33.25 -16.86
CA SER A 140 13.80 31.82 -16.85
C SER A 140 12.57 30.98 -16.44
N LEU A 141 11.80 31.43 -15.45
CA LEU A 141 10.53 30.81 -15.08
C LEU A 141 9.51 30.89 -16.22
N ASN A 142 9.35 32.07 -16.83
CA ASN A 142 8.45 32.26 -17.97
C ASN A 142 8.84 31.38 -19.17
N LEU A 143 10.14 31.18 -19.40
CA LEU A 143 10.63 30.27 -20.45
C LEU A 143 10.23 28.81 -20.16
N MET A 144 10.30 28.39 -18.90
CA MET A 144 9.93 27.04 -18.48
C MET A 144 8.41 26.80 -18.53
N LEU A 145 7.61 27.81 -18.19
CA LEU A 145 6.15 27.79 -18.34
C LEU A 145 5.76 27.75 -19.82
N LEU A 146 6.37 28.59 -20.65
CA LEU A 146 6.15 28.56 -22.09
C LEU A 146 6.51 27.19 -22.67
N ALA A 147 7.61 26.57 -22.22
CA ALA A 147 7.95 25.20 -22.63
C ALA A 147 6.93 24.15 -22.14
N ALA A 148 6.17 24.40 -21.07
CA ALA A 148 5.09 23.52 -20.63
C ALA A 148 3.84 23.63 -21.51
N ASP A 149 3.60 24.80 -22.10
CA ASP A 149 2.47 25.05 -22.98
C ASP A 149 2.71 24.54 -24.43
N LEU A 150 3.97 24.25 -24.79
CA LEU A 150 4.34 23.71 -26.10
C LEU A 150 3.95 22.24 -26.25
N ASN A 151 2.72 21.99 -26.68
CA ASN A 151 2.25 20.65 -27.02
C ASN A 151 2.72 20.21 -28.42
N GLY A 152 3.46 19.10 -28.51
CA GLY A 152 3.80 18.43 -29.77
C GLY A 152 5.18 18.73 -30.37
N TYR A 153 6.03 19.54 -29.73
CA TYR A 153 7.39 19.87 -30.18
C TYR A 153 8.47 19.47 -29.16
N ARG A 154 8.55 18.17 -28.86
CA ARG A 154 9.40 17.60 -27.79
C ARG A 154 10.86 18.05 -27.82
N GLY A 155 11.47 18.17 -29.00
CA GLY A 155 12.87 18.59 -29.12
C GLY A 155 13.12 20.05 -28.70
N VAL A 156 12.18 20.95 -28.99
CA VAL A 156 12.28 22.37 -28.58
C VAL A 156 11.93 22.52 -27.11
N GLU A 157 10.87 21.84 -26.68
CA GLU A 157 10.42 21.74 -25.30
C GLU A 157 11.55 21.31 -24.34
N GLU A 158 12.24 20.21 -24.66
CA GLU A 158 13.37 19.71 -23.87
C GLU A 158 14.48 20.75 -23.79
N GLN A 159 14.92 21.30 -24.92
CA GLN A 159 16.01 22.29 -24.97
C GLN A 159 15.69 23.54 -24.14
N LEU A 160 14.46 24.05 -24.22
CA LEU A 160 14.05 25.21 -23.42
C LEU A 160 14.04 24.92 -21.92
N ARG A 161 13.56 23.73 -21.50
CA ARG A 161 13.56 23.34 -20.08
C ARG A 161 14.96 23.14 -19.54
N TYR A 162 15.83 22.44 -20.27
CA TYR A 162 17.23 22.25 -19.87
C TYR A 162 17.99 23.59 -19.83
N PHE A 163 17.74 24.49 -20.77
CA PHE A 163 18.35 25.82 -20.79
C PHE A 163 17.91 26.66 -19.57
N ALA A 164 16.60 26.70 -19.27
CA ALA A 164 16.07 27.40 -18.09
C ALA A 164 16.62 26.81 -16.77
N ALA A 165 16.73 25.48 -16.67
CA ALA A 165 17.32 24.82 -15.51
C ALA A 165 18.82 25.14 -15.36
N ASP A 166 19.58 25.19 -16.46
CA ASP A 166 21.00 25.56 -16.42
C ASP A 166 21.25 27.00 -15.98
N ILE A 167 20.36 27.94 -16.33
CA ILE A 167 20.41 29.31 -15.81
C ILE A 167 20.18 29.29 -14.30
N GLY A 168 19.13 28.59 -13.85
CA GLY A 168 18.82 28.45 -12.42
C GLY A 168 19.99 27.88 -11.61
N ARG A 169 20.73 26.90 -12.15
CA ARG A 169 21.93 26.32 -11.49
C ARG A 169 23.11 27.30 -11.39
N ARG A 170 23.28 28.18 -12.37
CA ARG A 170 24.41 29.12 -12.46
C ARG A 170 24.19 30.40 -11.65
N VAL A 171 22.94 30.77 -11.39
CA VAL A 171 22.62 31.92 -10.55
C VAL A 171 22.89 31.55 -9.09
N ASN A 172 23.88 32.22 -8.48
CA ASN A 172 24.20 32.04 -7.06
C ASN A 172 22.98 32.34 -6.18
N GLY A 173 22.48 31.31 -5.50
CA GLY A 173 21.44 31.43 -4.48
C GLY A 173 21.94 32.20 -3.26
N GLN A 174 21.12 33.07 -2.67
CA GLN A 174 21.41 33.64 -1.36
C GLN A 174 21.02 32.61 -0.28
N GLY A 175 21.97 31.75 0.13
CA GLY A 175 21.74 30.68 1.10
C GLY A 175 22.94 29.73 1.26
N LYS A 176 22.82 28.73 2.16
CA LYS A 176 23.86 27.68 2.39
C LYS A 176 24.03 26.72 1.21
N TYR A 177 23.05 26.66 0.30
CA TYR A 177 23.04 25.77 -0.86
C TYR A 177 22.80 26.58 -2.13
N SER A 178 23.59 26.30 -3.17
CA SER A 178 23.34 26.78 -4.53
C SER A 178 22.00 26.25 -5.03
N LEU A 179 21.29 27.01 -5.89
CA LEU A 179 20.07 26.56 -6.59
C LEU A 179 20.30 25.27 -7.40
N GLU A 180 21.56 24.91 -7.62
CA GLU A 180 21.99 23.63 -8.18
C GLU A 180 21.41 22.41 -7.43
N SER A 181 21.30 22.45 -6.10
CA SER A 181 20.72 21.35 -5.32
C SER A 181 19.19 21.22 -5.47
N TRP A 182 18.52 22.29 -5.89
CA TRP A 182 17.07 22.33 -6.12
C TRP A 182 16.71 21.82 -7.53
N LEU A 183 17.66 21.93 -8.47
CA LEU A 183 17.52 21.61 -9.90
C LEU A 183 18.42 20.43 -10.29
N PRO A 184 18.20 19.22 -9.74
CA PRO A 184 19.07 18.08 -10.00
C PRO A 184 19.06 17.69 -11.47
N ARG A 185 20.17 17.15 -11.96
CA ARG A 185 20.30 16.69 -13.35
C ARG A 185 19.55 15.37 -13.59
N THR A 186 19.45 14.55 -12.55
CA THR A 186 18.72 13.27 -12.53
C THR A 186 17.63 13.30 -11.46
N SER A 187 16.75 12.29 -11.42
CA SER A 187 15.75 12.14 -10.35
C SER A 187 16.38 11.88 -8.98
N ASP A 188 17.57 11.28 -8.97
CA ASP A 188 18.17 10.65 -7.79
C ASP A 188 19.19 11.56 -7.09
N ASP A 189 19.77 12.53 -7.81
CA ASP A 189 20.81 13.43 -7.30
C ASP A 189 20.26 14.66 -6.54
N GLY A 190 18.94 14.76 -6.34
CA GLY A 190 18.29 15.95 -5.80
C GLY A 190 17.92 15.88 -4.33
N LEU A 191 17.79 17.05 -3.70
CA LEU A 191 17.13 17.16 -2.39
C LEU A 191 15.72 16.56 -2.45
N SER A 192 15.26 16.00 -1.32
CA SER A 192 13.85 15.67 -1.17
C SER A 192 13.00 16.93 -1.28
N LEU A 193 11.74 16.79 -1.73
CA LEU A 193 10.82 17.93 -1.84
C LEU A 193 10.64 18.66 -0.51
N GLU A 194 10.69 17.92 0.61
CA GLU A 194 10.55 18.48 1.96
C GLU A 194 11.81 19.24 2.40
N ALA A 195 13.00 18.71 2.10
CA ALA A 195 14.27 19.41 2.37
C ALA A 195 14.36 20.71 1.56
N MET A 196 14.01 20.66 0.27
CA MET A 196 13.96 21.84 -0.60
C MET A 196 13.03 22.93 -0.05
N ALA A 197 11.83 22.57 0.42
CA ALA A 197 10.90 23.55 0.96
C ALA A 197 11.32 24.13 2.32
N ASN A 198 11.99 23.33 3.17
CA ASN A 198 12.56 23.83 4.41
C ASN A 198 13.70 24.80 4.14
N ASP A 199 14.58 24.50 3.18
CA ASP A 199 15.68 25.37 2.76
C ASP A 199 15.16 26.71 2.23
N VAL A 200 14.11 26.69 1.40
CA VAL A 200 13.47 27.92 0.89
C VAL A 200 12.92 28.74 2.04
N ARG A 201 12.26 28.11 3.02
CA ARG A 201 11.72 28.81 4.20
C ARG A 201 12.84 29.47 5.00
N GLU A 202 13.93 28.76 5.25
CA GLU A 202 15.09 29.31 5.95
C GLU A 202 15.76 30.44 5.17
N ALA A 203 15.91 30.30 3.85
CA ALA A 203 16.48 31.32 2.98
C ALA A 203 15.62 32.59 2.98
N MET A 204 14.29 32.44 2.89
CA MET A 204 13.35 33.57 2.99
C MET A 204 13.43 34.28 4.33
N GLN A 205 13.54 33.53 5.44
CA GLN A 205 13.71 34.12 6.78
C GLN A 205 15.04 34.88 6.90
N LYS A 206 16.13 34.35 6.34
CA LYS A 206 17.45 35.02 6.33
C LYS A 206 17.43 36.30 5.50
N VAL A 207 16.81 36.29 4.32
CA VAL A 207 16.63 37.50 3.50
C VAL A 207 15.74 38.51 4.23
N ALA A 208 14.67 38.06 4.90
CA ALA A 208 13.80 38.90 5.71
C ALA A 208 14.50 39.51 6.93
N ALA A 209 15.45 38.80 7.55
CA ALA A 209 16.26 39.28 8.68
C ALA A 209 17.49 40.11 8.27
N SER A 210 17.85 40.12 6.98
CA SER A 210 19.01 40.84 6.47
C SER A 210 18.80 42.37 6.48
N GLU A 211 19.87 43.09 6.82
CA GLU A 211 19.96 44.56 6.87
C GLU A 211 20.22 45.22 5.49
N VAL A 212 20.21 44.43 4.41
CA VAL A 212 20.39 44.91 3.03
C VAL A 212 19.29 45.92 2.66
N PRO A 213 19.60 46.95 1.84
CA PRO A 213 18.61 47.91 1.35
C PRO A 213 17.34 47.24 0.78
N ALA A 214 16.18 47.83 1.09
CA ALA A 214 14.86 47.34 0.70
C ALA A 214 14.67 46.92 -0.78
N PRO A 215 15.21 47.64 -1.80
CA PRO A 215 15.07 47.21 -3.19
C PRO A 215 15.81 45.89 -3.50
N ASP A 216 17.00 45.69 -2.92
CA ASP A 216 17.79 44.48 -3.18
C ASP A 216 17.25 43.30 -2.39
N LYS A 217 16.68 43.55 -1.21
CA LYS A 217 15.90 42.58 -0.45
C LYS A 217 14.69 42.05 -1.22
N LYS A 218 13.94 42.92 -1.90
CA LYS A 218 12.81 42.51 -2.77
C LYS A 218 13.27 41.69 -3.97
N LYS A 219 14.37 42.08 -4.62
CA LYS A 219 14.96 41.32 -5.74
C LYS A 219 15.44 39.94 -5.29
N ALA A 220 16.04 39.85 -4.11
CA ALA A 220 16.47 38.58 -3.51
C ALA A 220 15.28 37.66 -3.17
N GLN A 221 14.21 38.21 -2.58
CA GLN A 221 12.98 37.47 -2.32
C GLN A 221 12.38 36.92 -3.61
N ARG A 222 12.21 37.79 -4.63
CA ARG A 222 11.70 37.35 -5.94
C ARG A 222 12.56 36.29 -6.61
N ARG A 223 13.89 36.39 -6.50
CA ARG A 223 14.81 35.35 -6.98
C ARG A 223 14.57 34.02 -6.31
N LEU A 224 14.39 34.00 -4.99
CA LEU A 224 14.11 32.77 -4.24
C LEU A 224 12.72 32.20 -4.60
N GLU A 225 11.71 33.05 -4.76
CA GLU A 225 10.37 32.63 -5.22
C GLU A 225 10.44 32.03 -6.62
N CYS A 226 11.01 32.75 -7.59
CA CYS A 226 11.12 32.30 -8.97
C CYS A 226 11.99 31.05 -9.08
N GLY A 227 13.11 30.98 -8.34
CA GLY A 227 13.97 29.79 -8.27
C GLY A 227 13.24 28.57 -7.69
N PHE A 228 12.39 28.77 -6.68
CA PHE A 228 11.57 27.71 -6.12
C PHE A 228 10.50 27.21 -7.10
N TYR A 229 9.79 28.11 -7.77
CA TYR A 229 8.81 27.74 -8.79
C TYR A 229 9.45 27.05 -10.01
N LEU A 230 10.62 27.52 -10.43
CA LEU A 230 11.43 26.90 -11.47
C LEU A 230 11.82 25.46 -11.06
N ALA A 231 12.26 25.26 -9.82
CA ALA A 231 12.56 23.93 -9.30
C ALA A 231 11.31 23.03 -9.25
N CYS A 232 10.16 23.56 -8.81
CA CYS A 232 8.89 22.82 -8.82
C CYS A 232 8.51 22.36 -10.24
N GLN A 233 8.59 23.25 -11.22
CA GLN A 233 8.27 22.95 -12.60
C GLN A 233 9.25 21.94 -13.22
N TRP A 234 10.53 22.05 -12.88
CA TRP A 234 11.56 21.08 -13.27
C TRP A 234 11.29 19.68 -12.70
N ARG A 235 10.88 19.61 -11.43
CA ARG A 235 10.49 18.34 -10.78
C ARG A 235 9.26 17.70 -11.40
N LEU A 236 8.26 18.50 -11.77
CA LEU A 236 7.09 18.00 -12.52
C LEU A 236 7.52 17.41 -13.87
N TYR A 237 8.44 18.07 -14.57
CA TYR A 237 9.00 17.56 -15.83
C TYR A 237 9.76 16.24 -15.64
N GLN A 238 10.50 16.09 -14.53
CA GLN A 238 11.19 14.83 -14.19
C GLN A 238 10.23 13.67 -13.83
N GLY A 239 8.92 13.93 -13.76
CA GLY A 239 7.91 12.89 -13.51
C GLY A 239 7.43 12.80 -12.06
N ILE A 240 7.75 13.77 -11.21
CA ILE A 240 7.16 13.84 -9.86
C ILE A 240 5.65 14.03 -9.98
N ALA A 241 4.89 13.24 -9.22
CA ALA A 241 3.44 13.33 -9.23
C ALA A 241 2.99 14.70 -8.71
N PRO A 242 2.11 15.42 -9.43
CA PRO A 242 1.62 16.74 -9.00
C PRO A 242 1.03 16.73 -7.58
N ARG A 243 0.40 15.62 -7.19
CA ARG A 243 -0.18 15.43 -5.85
C ARG A 243 0.86 15.44 -4.73
N GLU A 244 2.04 14.88 -4.98
CA GLU A 244 3.12 14.85 -3.99
C GLU A 244 3.71 16.24 -3.79
N LEU A 245 3.89 16.98 -4.89
CA LEU A 245 4.34 18.38 -4.85
C LEU A 245 3.33 19.25 -4.11
N ILE A 246 2.04 19.15 -4.43
CA ILE A 246 0.96 19.90 -3.76
C ILE A 246 0.87 19.52 -2.28
N GLY A 247 0.98 18.22 -1.96
CA GLY A 247 0.99 17.72 -0.60
C GLY A 247 2.14 18.29 0.22
N MET A 248 3.34 18.33 -0.36
CA MET A 248 4.50 18.97 0.26
C MET A 248 4.25 20.47 0.48
N LEU A 249 3.82 21.21 -0.55
CA LEU A 249 3.56 22.65 -0.46
C LEU A 249 2.58 22.99 0.67
N ARG A 250 1.52 22.19 0.82
CA ARG A 250 0.51 22.34 1.90
C ARG A 250 1.09 22.10 3.29
N ARG A 251 2.00 21.13 3.43
CA ARG A 251 2.60 20.77 4.73
C ARG A 251 3.73 21.70 5.14
N SER A 252 4.45 22.27 4.19
CA SER A 252 5.68 23.01 4.45
C SER A 252 5.49 24.53 4.32
N ILE A 253 5.11 25.04 3.16
CA ILE A 253 5.14 26.47 2.84
C ILE A 253 3.79 27.12 3.13
N LEU A 254 2.71 26.43 2.76
CA LEU A 254 1.33 26.87 2.95
C LEU A 254 0.72 26.29 4.23
N ALA A 255 1.55 25.81 5.16
CA ALA A 255 1.07 25.31 6.44
C ALA A 255 0.23 26.40 7.11
N PRO A 256 -1.05 26.15 7.44
CA PRO A 256 -1.90 27.17 8.01
C PRO A 256 -1.31 27.63 9.33
N ASN A 257 -1.05 28.93 9.45
CA ASN A 257 -0.61 29.52 10.70
C ASN A 257 -1.73 29.24 11.73
N PRO A 258 -1.45 28.58 12.88
CA PRO A 258 -2.51 28.18 13.83
C PRO A 258 -3.39 29.36 14.26
N LEU A 259 -2.82 30.57 14.32
CA LEU A 259 -3.51 31.82 14.64
C LEU A 259 -4.54 32.26 13.58
N GLN A 260 -4.38 31.85 12.31
CA GLN A 260 -5.33 32.12 11.23
C GLN A 260 -6.45 31.09 11.14
N ARG A 261 -6.27 29.91 11.76
CA ARG A 261 -7.31 28.86 11.83
C ARG A 261 -8.47 29.25 12.75
N GLU A 262 -8.20 30.05 13.78
CA GLU A 262 -9.21 30.57 14.71
C GLU A 262 -10.04 31.71 14.12
N GLN A 263 -9.52 32.39 13.08
CA GLN A 263 -10.26 33.42 12.36
C GLN A 263 -10.99 32.77 11.18
N SER A 264 -12.28 32.46 11.35
CA SER A 264 -13.18 31.98 10.28
C SER A 264 -13.21 32.88 9.04
N ASP A 265 -12.73 34.12 9.16
CA ASP A 265 -12.60 35.11 8.07
C ASP A 265 -11.34 34.95 7.19
N GLY A 266 -10.46 33.99 7.46
CA GLY A 266 -9.20 33.84 6.70
C GLY A 266 -9.41 33.69 5.19
N LEU A 267 -10.39 32.86 4.78
CA LEU A 267 -10.77 32.70 3.36
C LEU A 267 -11.43 33.96 2.81
N VAL A 268 -12.32 34.61 3.57
CA VAL A 268 -13.03 35.82 3.15
C VAL A 268 -12.05 36.98 2.92
N ARG A 269 -11.06 37.13 3.80
CA ARG A 269 -9.99 38.12 3.66
C ARG A 269 -9.06 37.83 2.48
N LEU A 270 -8.75 36.56 2.24
CA LEU A 270 -7.94 36.15 1.08
C LEU A 270 -8.69 36.46 -0.21
N LEU A 271 -9.98 36.12 -0.29
CA LEU A 271 -10.85 36.45 -1.42
C LEU A 271 -10.98 37.97 -1.63
N ALA A 272 -11.09 38.75 -0.55
CA ALA A 272 -11.16 40.21 -0.60
C ALA A 272 -9.84 40.87 -1.06
N SER A 273 -8.71 40.18 -0.92
CA SER A 273 -7.38 40.68 -1.31
C SER A 273 -7.00 40.39 -2.77
N GLN A 274 -7.77 39.54 -3.46
CA GLN A 274 -7.47 39.14 -4.84
C GLN A 274 -8.23 40.01 -5.86
N PRO A 275 -7.57 40.49 -6.93
CA PRO A 275 -8.26 41.21 -7.99
C PRO A 275 -9.18 40.28 -8.79
N PHE A 276 -10.42 40.71 -9.03
CA PHE A 276 -11.44 39.99 -9.83
C PHE A 276 -11.09 39.75 -11.31
N ALA A 277 -9.83 39.92 -11.73
CA ALA A 277 -9.37 39.60 -13.07
C ALA A 277 -8.84 38.15 -13.19
N GLU A 278 -8.48 37.51 -12.07
CA GLU A 278 -7.95 36.12 -12.01
C GLU A 278 -9.00 35.08 -11.57
N VAL A 279 -10.27 35.31 -11.92
CA VAL A 279 -11.43 34.50 -11.49
C VAL A 279 -11.38 33.02 -11.89
N PRO A 280 -10.91 32.63 -13.10
CA PRO A 280 -10.99 31.23 -13.53
C PRO A 280 -10.12 30.27 -12.70
N GLY A 281 -8.93 30.72 -12.28
CA GLY A 281 -8.02 29.90 -11.48
C GLY A 281 -8.51 29.69 -10.05
N LEU A 282 -9.10 30.74 -9.46
CA LEU A 282 -9.70 30.68 -8.13
C LEU A 282 -10.96 29.80 -8.12
N ALA A 283 -11.81 29.90 -9.14
CA ALA A 283 -12.99 29.05 -9.29
C ALA A 283 -12.60 27.56 -9.37
N TRP A 284 -11.59 27.23 -10.19
CA TRP A 284 -11.07 25.86 -10.27
C TRP A 284 -10.54 25.35 -8.93
N LEU A 285 -9.82 26.19 -8.17
CA LEU A 285 -9.28 25.80 -6.87
C LEU A 285 -10.38 25.56 -5.83
N LEU A 286 -11.44 26.38 -5.83
CA LEU A 286 -12.61 26.20 -4.96
C LEU A 286 -13.39 24.94 -5.35
N ASP A 287 -13.56 24.66 -6.65
CA ASP A 287 -14.20 23.44 -7.15
C ASP A 287 -13.39 22.18 -6.79
N ASP A 288 -12.06 22.23 -6.91
CA ASP A 288 -11.18 21.13 -6.50
C ASP A 288 -11.26 20.91 -4.98
N GLN A 289 -11.29 21.99 -4.19
CA GLN A 289 -11.46 21.89 -2.75
C GLN A 289 -12.82 21.29 -2.38
N ALA A 290 -13.90 21.73 -3.00
CA ALA A 290 -15.24 21.18 -2.80
C ALA A 290 -15.29 19.68 -3.13
N ARG A 291 -14.67 19.28 -4.25
CA ARG A 291 -14.55 17.86 -4.63
C ARG A 291 -13.77 17.05 -3.59
N MET A 292 -12.67 17.58 -3.06
CA MET A 292 -11.87 16.91 -2.04
C MET A 292 -12.63 16.74 -0.73
N VAL A 293 -13.40 17.74 -0.32
CA VAL A 293 -14.28 17.66 0.87
C VAL A 293 -15.36 16.61 0.66
N GLN A 294 -16.05 16.62 -0.49
CA GLN A 294 -17.06 15.59 -0.82
C GLN A 294 -16.50 14.17 -0.81
N GLN A 295 -15.26 13.97 -1.31
CA GLN A 295 -14.60 12.67 -1.25
C GLN A 295 -14.24 12.26 0.18
N ALA A 296 -13.85 13.21 1.03
CA ALA A 296 -13.55 12.95 2.43
C ALA A 296 -14.83 12.58 3.20
N ASP A 297 -15.92 13.32 3.00
CA ASP A 297 -17.23 13.05 3.60
C ASP A 297 -17.76 11.68 3.16
N GLY A 298 -17.67 11.37 1.86
CA GLY A 298 -18.06 10.06 1.33
C GLY A 298 -17.26 8.89 1.94
N ARG A 299 -15.99 9.09 2.27
CA ARG A 299 -15.17 8.11 2.99
C ARG A 299 -15.53 8.02 4.46
N ALA A 300 -15.81 9.15 5.12
CA ALA A 300 -16.25 9.17 6.50
C ALA A 300 -17.57 8.39 6.66
N ASP A 301 -18.54 8.63 5.78
CA ASP A 301 -19.80 7.90 5.73
C ASP A 301 -19.62 6.38 5.54
N GLN A 302 -18.67 5.97 4.68
CA GLN A 302 -18.35 4.56 4.46
C GLN A 302 -17.80 3.93 5.75
N LEU A 303 -16.81 4.57 6.37
CA LEU A 303 -16.20 4.10 7.61
C LEU A 303 -17.22 4.05 8.75
N GLU A 304 -18.13 5.02 8.84
CA GLU A 304 -19.20 4.97 9.84
C GLU A 304 -20.15 3.78 9.63
N ARG A 305 -20.49 3.46 8.38
CA ARG A 305 -21.32 2.27 8.07
C ARG A 305 -20.60 0.99 8.44
N GLU A 306 -19.31 0.88 8.12
CA GLU A 306 -18.47 -0.25 8.50
C GLU A 306 -18.38 -0.40 10.02
N MET A 307 -18.19 0.70 10.76
CA MET A 307 -18.18 0.70 12.22
C MET A 307 -19.52 0.23 12.80
N ARG A 308 -20.65 0.66 12.25
CA ARG A 308 -21.98 0.19 12.68
C ARG A 308 -22.17 -1.30 12.40
N GLN A 309 -21.71 -1.79 11.25
CA GLN A 309 -21.76 -3.22 10.90
C GLN A 309 -20.88 -4.07 11.83
N LEU A 310 -19.67 -3.63 12.11
CA LEU A 310 -18.76 -4.30 13.05
C LEU A 310 -19.30 -4.30 14.47
N ALA A 311 -19.93 -3.21 14.91
CA ALA A 311 -20.59 -3.15 16.22
C ALA A 311 -21.74 -4.16 16.34
N ALA A 312 -22.57 -4.30 15.30
CA ALA A 312 -23.65 -5.29 15.27
C ALA A 312 -23.13 -6.73 15.19
N ALA A 313 -22.05 -6.98 14.43
CA ALA A 313 -21.41 -8.28 14.39
C ALA A 313 -20.79 -8.65 15.74
N LYS A 314 -20.18 -7.69 16.42
CA LYS A 314 -19.64 -7.86 17.77
C LYS A 314 -20.73 -8.21 18.77
N SER A 315 -21.85 -7.49 18.80
CA SER A 315 -22.94 -7.79 19.74
C SER A 315 -23.52 -9.19 19.50
N LEU A 316 -23.69 -9.59 18.22
CA LEU A 316 -24.17 -10.93 17.88
C LEU A 316 -23.18 -12.03 18.29
N ALA A 317 -21.88 -11.80 18.11
CA ALA A 317 -20.85 -12.73 18.56
C ALA A 317 -20.80 -12.85 20.09
N GLU A 318 -20.98 -11.73 20.83
CA GLU A 318 -21.06 -11.74 22.29
C GLU A 318 -22.30 -12.49 22.80
N GLU A 319 -23.44 -12.37 22.13
CA GLU A 319 -24.65 -13.14 22.44
C GLU A 319 -24.45 -14.64 22.21
N GLN A 320 -23.82 -15.03 21.08
CA GLN A 320 -23.49 -16.43 20.79
C GLN A 320 -22.51 -17.01 21.82
N LEU A 321 -21.52 -16.22 22.23
CA LEU A 321 -20.55 -16.65 23.23
C LEU A 321 -21.22 -16.91 24.58
N LYS A 322 -22.11 -16.01 25.03
CA LYS A 322 -22.92 -16.21 26.24
C LYS A 322 -23.81 -17.45 26.17
N ALA A 323 -24.43 -17.71 25.01
CA ALA A 323 -25.23 -18.91 24.82
C ALA A 323 -24.38 -20.20 24.91
N CYS A 324 -23.21 -20.22 24.28
CA CYS A 324 -22.27 -21.33 24.37
C CYS A 324 -21.75 -21.54 25.79
N GLU A 325 -21.44 -20.48 26.52
CA GLU A 325 -21.03 -20.55 27.93
C GLU A 325 -22.12 -21.14 28.82
N ALA A 326 -23.39 -20.74 28.61
CA ALA A 326 -24.52 -21.33 29.32
C ALA A 326 -24.69 -22.82 29.02
N GLU A 327 -24.59 -23.24 27.75
CA GLU A 327 -24.63 -24.66 27.39
C GLU A 327 -23.48 -25.47 28.01
N LEU A 328 -22.28 -24.90 28.09
CA LEU A 328 -21.15 -25.54 28.75
C LEU A 328 -21.38 -25.67 30.27
N ALA A 329 -21.92 -24.64 30.91
CA ALA A 329 -22.29 -24.69 32.33
C ALA A 329 -23.33 -25.79 32.61
N ASP A 330 -24.37 -25.90 31.77
CA ASP A 330 -25.39 -26.95 31.90
C ASP A 330 -24.81 -28.36 31.69
N LYS A 331 -23.96 -28.53 30.67
CA LYS A 331 -23.31 -29.82 30.39
C LYS A 331 -22.35 -30.23 31.51
N THR A 332 -21.58 -29.28 32.05
CA THR A 332 -20.67 -29.55 33.18
C THR A 332 -21.43 -29.89 34.46
N ALA A 333 -22.55 -29.23 34.74
CA ALA A 333 -23.42 -29.58 35.86
C ALA A 333 -23.95 -31.03 35.74
N ARG A 334 -24.43 -31.42 34.55
CA ARG A 334 -24.89 -32.80 34.29
C ARG A 334 -23.77 -33.83 34.42
N LEU A 335 -22.56 -33.52 33.96
CA LEU A 335 -21.41 -34.42 34.12
C LEU A 335 -21.05 -34.61 35.59
N ASN A 336 -21.05 -33.54 36.39
CA ASN A 336 -20.80 -33.64 37.83
C ASN A 336 -21.89 -34.45 38.54
N GLU A 337 -23.15 -34.28 38.17
CA GLU A 337 -24.26 -35.07 38.71
C GLU A 337 -24.10 -36.56 38.36
N LEU A 338 -23.79 -36.88 37.10
CA LEU A 338 -23.56 -38.26 36.67
C LEU A 338 -22.33 -38.87 37.35
N GLN A 339 -21.26 -38.10 37.55
CA GLN A 339 -20.08 -38.56 38.31
C GLN A 339 -20.43 -38.85 39.78
N ALA A 340 -21.25 -38.00 40.41
CA ALA A 340 -21.72 -38.23 41.77
C ALA A 340 -22.61 -39.49 41.87
N GLN A 341 -23.53 -39.68 40.92
CA GLN A 341 -24.36 -40.90 40.84
C GLN A 341 -23.51 -42.15 40.64
N LEU A 342 -22.50 -42.09 39.76
CA LEU A 342 -21.59 -43.20 39.51
C LEU A 342 -20.75 -43.52 40.75
N GLY A 343 -20.23 -42.51 41.45
CA GLY A 343 -19.51 -42.70 42.72
C GLY A 343 -20.39 -43.33 43.81
N ALA A 344 -21.64 -42.89 43.94
CA ALA A 344 -22.60 -43.47 44.88
C ALA A 344 -22.93 -44.94 44.54
N ALA A 345 -23.11 -45.25 43.25
CA ALA A 345 -23.37 -46.61 42.79
C ALA A 345 -22.17 -47.54 43.01
N GLN A 346 -20.94 -47.06 42.79
CA GLN A 346 -19.72 -47.81 43.06
C GLN A 346 -19.55 -48.11 44.55
N GLU A 347 -19.77 -47.13 45.41
CA GLU A 347 -19.69 -47.35 46.87
C GLU A 347 -20.78 -48.31 47.34
N GLN A 348 -22.00 -48.19 46.80
CA GLN A 348 -23.07 -49.14 47.10
C GLN A 348 -22.72 -50.57 46.65
N SER A 349 -22.11 -50.73 45.48
CA SER A 349 -21.61 -52.03 44.99
C SER A 349 -20.55 -52.59 45.93
N ARG A 350 -19.58 -51.77 46.35
CA ARG A 350 -18.54 -52.17 47.28
C ARG A 350 -19.09 -52.62 48.63
N ILE A 351 -20.07 -51.88 49.18
CA ILE A 351 -20.77 -52.24 50.41
C ILE A 351 -21.50 -53.57 50.26
N GLN A 352 -22.19 -53.79 49.14
CA GLN A 352 -22.87 -55.06 48.84
C GLN A 352 -21.87 -56.22 48.68
N GLU A 353 -20.72 -56.00 48.04
CA GLU A 353 -19.66 -56.99 47.92
C GLU A 353 -19.11 -57.40 49.30
N VAL A 354 -18.87 -56.44 50.19
CA VAL A 354 -18.43 -56.74 51.57
C VAL A 354 -19.50 -57.52 52.34
N HIS A 355 -20.76 -57.06 52.31
CA HIS A 355 -21.85 -57.75 53.00
C HIS A 355 -22.07 -59.17 52.46
N SER A 356 -22.09 -59.36 51.15
CA SER A 356 -22.24 -60.69 50.54
C SER A 356 -21.08 -61.61 50.88
N ASN A 357 -19.83 -61.11 50.92
CA ASN A 357 -18.67 -61.91 51.29
C ASN A 357 -18.67 -62.29 52.79
N ASP A 358 -19.11 -61.37 53.66
CA ASP A 358 -19.30 -61.65 55.09
C ASP A 358 -20.39 -62.70 55.31
N ASP A 359 -21.52 -62.61 54.60
CA ASP A 359 -22.60 -63.59 54.68
C ASP A 359 -22.17 -64.95 54.16
N LEU A 360 -21.43 -65.01 53.05
CA LEU A 360 -20.80 -66.24 52.55
C LEU A 360 -19.83 -66.83 53.58
N SER A 361 -19.02 -66.01 54.24
CA SER A 361 -18.08 -66.46 55.26
C SER A 361 -18.79 -66.99 56.51
N ARG A 362 -19.90 -66.36 56.92
CA ARG A 362 -20.77 -66.82 58.00
C ARG A 362 -21.41 -68.16 57.67
N LEU A 363 -21.96 -68.31 56.46
CA LEU A 363 -22.55 -69.56 55.98
C LEU A 363 -21.49 -70.68 55.93
N ARG A 364 -20.31 -70.41 55.36
CA ARG A 364 -19.18 -71.36 55.38
C ARG A 364 -18.81 -71.77 56.80
N GLY A 365 -18.69 -70.80 57.71
CA GLY A 365 -18.37 -71.06 59.12
C GLY A 365 -19.46 -71.83 59.87
N GLN A 366 -20.74 -71.66 59.51
CA GLN A 366 -21.85 -72.43 60.07
C GLN A 366 -21.82 -73.87 59.55
N VAL A 367 -21.67 -74.07 58.24
CA VAL A 367 -21.56 -75.39 57.62
C VAL A 367 -20.36 -76.15 58.18
N LEU A 368 -19.19 -75.52 58.30
CA LEU A 368 -18.01 -76.14 58.88
C LEU A 368 -18.20 -76.51 60.36
N ARG A 369 -18.90 -75.69 61.15
CA ARG A 369 -19.20 -76.02 62.56
C ARG A 369 -20.09 -77.25 62.69
N VAL A 370 -21.15 -77.34 61.88
CA VAL A 370 -22.06 -78.49 61.86
C VAL A 370 -21.31 -79.74 61.39
N LEU A 371 -20.51 -79.64 60.32
CA LEU A 371 -19.68 -80.75 59.87
C LEU A 371 -18.70 -81.20 60.95
N ASN A 372 -18.01 -80.27 61.63
CA ASN A 372 -17.06 -80.60 62.70
C ASN A 372 -17.74 -81.20 63.94
N SER A 373 -18.98 -80.84 64.27
CA SER A 373 -19.70 -81.42 65.41
C SER A 373 -20.24 -82.81 65.13
N GLU A 374 -20.67 -83.06 63.89
CA GLU A 374 -21.26 -84.35 63.51
C GLU A 374 -20.22 -85.37 62.99
N MET A 375 -19.06 -84.93 62.49
CA MET A 375 -17.94 -85.80 62.07
C MET A 375 -17.45 -86.77 63.17
N PRO A 376 -17.19 -86.34 64.43
CA PRO A 376 -16.75 -87.27 65.48
C PRO A 376 -17.84 -88.27 65.83
N ILE A 377 -19.12 -87.88 65.77
CA ILE A 377 -20.25 -88.79 66.01
C ILE A 377 -20.30 -89.87 64.91
N LEU A 378 -20.07 -89.49 63.65
CA LEU A 378 -19.96 -90.45 62.56
C LEU A 378 -18.73 -91.37 62.69
N GLN A 379 -17.60 -90.86 63.18
CA GLN A 379 -16.42 -91.67 63.49
C GLN A 379 -16.69 -92.66 64.62
N ASP A 380 -17.37 -92.23 65.69
CA ASP A 380 -17.78 -93.10 66.81
C ASP A 380 -18.75 -94.19 66.35
N VAL A 381 -19.67 -93.87 65.42
CA VAL A 381 -20.55 -94.85 64.78
C VAL A 381 -19.76 -95.87 63.96
N LEU A 382 -18.79 -95.43 63.16
CA LEU A 382 -17.88 -96.33 62.43
C LEU A 382 -17.14 -97.27 63.38
N ILE A 383 -16.54 -96.74 64.46
CA ILE A 383 -15.85 -97.53 65.48
C ILE A 383 -16.81 -98.52 66.18
N ALA A 384 -18.06 -98.13 66.40
CA ALA A 384 -19.07 -99.00 67.02
C ALA A 384 -19.55 -100.14 66.11
N LEU A 385 -19.51 -99.92 64.79
CA LEU A 385 -19.82 -100.93 63.77
C LEU A 385 -18.64 -101.89 63.52
N ASP A 386 -17.40 -101.44 63.71
CA ASP A 386 -16.18 -102.26 63.55
C ASP A 386 -15.88 -103.19 64.75
N ARG A 387 -16.63 -103.10 65.85
CA ARG A 387 -16.46 -103.97 67.05
C ARG A 387 -17.23 -105.30 66.90
N ASP A 388 -16.65 -106.40 67.37
CA ASP A 388 -17.32 -107.72 67.41
C ASP A 388 -17.89 -108.06 68.81
N PRO A 389 -19.21 -108.30 68.97
CA PRO A 389 -20.27 -108.20 67.96
C PRO A 389 -20.71 -106.73 67.72
N PRO A 390 -21.12 -106.38 66.48
CA PRO A 390 -21.43 -105.00 66.09
C PRO A 390 -22.67 -104.47 66.80
N LYS A 391 -22.55 -103.24 67.34
CA LYS A 391 -23.65 -102.57 68.05
C LYS A 391 -24.54 -101.78 67.09
N VAL A 392 -25.25 -102.51 66.22
CA VAL A 392 -26.07 -101.96 65.13
C VAL A 392 -27.19 -101.03 65.62
N THR A 393 -27.79 -101.31 66.77
CA THR A 393 -28.87 -100.48 67.34
C THR A 393 -28.38 -99.10 67.74
N VAL A 394 -27.23 -99.03 68.42
CA VAL A 394 -26.58 -97.80 68.85
C VAL A 394 -26.11 -96.97 67.65
N ALA A 395 -25.52 -97.63 66.65
CA ALA A 395 -25.13 -96.99 65.39
C ALA A 395 -26.32 -96.35 64.67
N ARG A 396 -27.48 -97.03 64.62
CA ARG A 396 -28.68 -96.53 63.94
C ARG A 396 -29.27 -95.29 64.62
N GLU A 397 -29.28 -95.26 65.96
CA GLU A 397 -29.77 -94.09 66.72
C GLU A 397 -28.87 -92.86 66.52
N TYR A 398 -27.55 -93.04 66.59
CA TYR A 398 -26.61 -91.93 66.34
C TYR A 398 -26.67 -91.44 64.90
N LEU A 399 -26.77 -92.35 63.91
CA LEU A 399 -26.94 -91.96 62.51
C LEU A 399 -28.25 -91.20 62.28
N GLY A 400 -29.35 -91.64 62.91
CA GLY A 400 -30.64 -90.97 62.87
C GLY A 400 -30.59 -89.55 63.41
N SER A 401 -29.92 -89.36 64.55
CA SER A 401 -29.68 -88.03 65.15
C SER A 401 -28.86 -87.11 64.24
N VAL A 402 -27.77 -87.62 63.64
CA VAL A 402 -26.94 -86.84 62.70
C VAL A 402 -27.75 -86.42 61.46
N VAL A 403 -28.53 -87.34 60.88
CA VAL A 403 -29.37 -87.05 59.71
C VAL A 403 -30.46 -86.03 60.01
N GLU A 404 -31.09 -86.10 61.18
CA GLU A 404 -32.12 -85.14 61.59
C GLU A 404 -31.54 -83.73 61.79
N LYS A 405 -30.35 -83.62 62.39
CA LYS A 405 -29.65 -82.33 62.56
C LYS A 405 -29.18 -81.75 61.23
N LEU A 406 -28.62 -82.57 60.34
CA LEU A 406 -28.22 -82.12 59.00
C LEU A 406 -29.43 -81.66 58.17
N ASN A 407 -30.56 -82.38 58.24
CA ASN A 407 -31.78 -81.95 57.56
C ASN A 407 -32.35 -80.65 58.14
N LYS A 408 -32.27 -80.44 59.46
CA LYS A 408 -32.67 -79.18 60.10
C LYS A 408 -31.79 -78.01 59.63
N GLU A 409 -30.48 -78.20 59.52
CA GLU A 409 -29.57 -77.14 59.03
C GLU A 409 -29.73 -76.90 57.53
N ILE A 410 -29.92 -77.94 56.71
CA ILE A 410 -30.23 -77.79 55.27
C ILE A 410 -31.55 -77.04 55.06
N GLY A 411 -32.58 -77.32 55.87
CA GLY A 411 -33.84 -76.57 55.85
C GLY A 411 -33.63 -75.10 56.19
N ARG A 412 -32.86 -74.80 57.25
CA ARG A 412 -32.52 -73.42 57.65
C ARG A 412 -31.72 -72.66 56.59
N ILE A 413 -30.89 -73.34 55.80
CA ILE A 413 -30.13 -72.71 54.70
C ILE A 413 -31.02 -72.48 53.48
N LYS A 414 -32.02 -73.32 53.22
CA LYS A 414 -32.97 -73.16 52.10
C LYS A 414 -34.01 -72.07 52.31
N ASP A 415 -34.41 -71.83 53.56
CA ASP A 415 -35.43 -70.84 53.90
C ASP A 415 -34.87 -69.40 54.05
N ARG A 416 -33.55 -69.23 53.91
CA ARG A 416 -32.85 -67.94 53.84
C ARG A 416 -32.40 -67.68 52.41
#